data_AF-A0A8J6VWL5-F1
#
_entry.id   AF-A0A8J6VWL5-F1
#
_cell.length_a   1.000
_cell.length_b   1.000
_cell.length_c   1.000
_cell.angle_alpha   90.00
_cell.angle_beta   90.00
_cell.angle_gamma   90.00
#
_symmetry.space_group_name_H-M   'P 1'
#
loop_
_entity.id
_entity.type
_entity.pdbx_description
1 polymer ?
#
loop_
_entity_poly.entity_id
_entity_poly.type
_entity_poly.pdbx_seq_one_letter_code
_entity_poly.pdbx_strand_id
1 'polypeptide(L)'
;MSQFKFVFDAEHPDLKSFESFIQQLLELHQLVGTYNPEDLIAIACHSSENPSASNSVITIQMSWLKTRCLEILQHENRRKFDITVEALFSMENPDAQSFWSGVSRHLYQFRLSGTYEVKDIVVEAYAIGVKQIAQGGVIKNPLAWLRGTCFNVVRDFRRQQDRLEHPKLDGEGLTPGGEALSDLIIAEDRKALRLAFKQLTEEERQILCARILKGLSWQAIGESLSESEGVRINANASRQRGFRALERLRQAYEAARQNVETVEDELESSEDCELDDFDLEKGG
;
A
#
# COMPACT_ATOMS: atom_id res chain seq x y z
N MET A 1 -11.21 -22.45 -44.41
CA MET A 1 -11.04 -21.09 -43.86
C MET A 1 -12.38 -20.39 -43.94
N SER A 2 -12.99 -20.09 -42.80
CA SER A 2 -14.22 -19.31 -42.77
C SER A 2 -13.92 -17.90 -43.29
N GLN A 3 -14.67 -17.40 -44.26
CA GLN A 3 -14.56 -16.01 -44.69
C GLN A 3 -15.44 -15.15 -43.78
N PHE A 4 -14.84 -14.19 -43.08
CA PHE A 4 -15.54 -13.21 -42.27
C PHE A 4 -15.81 -11.96 -43.09
N LYS A 5 -17.04 -11.46 -43.05
CA LYS A 5 -17.41 -10.16 -43.60
C LYS A 5 -17.74 -9.22 -42.46
N PHE A 6 -16.99 -8.14 -42.35
CA PHE A 6 -17.20 -7.12 -41.32
C PHE A 6 -18.23 -6.09 -41.76
N VAL A 7 -19.10 -5.70 -40.83
CA VAL A 7 -20.03 -4.59 -40.98
C VAL A 7 -19.55 -3.45 -40.10
N PHE A 8 -19.09 -2.40 -40.77
CA PHE A 8 -18.54 -1.19 -40.17
C PHE A 8 -19.67 -0.25 -39.74
N ASP A 9 -19.45 0.46 -38.64
CA ASP A 9 -20.36 1.47 -38.10
C ASP A 9 -19.71 2.86 -38.18
N ALA A 10 -20.43 3.89 -37.70
CA ALA A 10 -19.92 5.26 -37.73
C ALA A 10 -18.71 5.48 -36.79
N GLU A 11 -18.54 4.63 -35.76
CA GLU A 11 -17.41 4.72 -34.84
C GLU A 11 -16.14 4.08 -35.42
N HIS A 12 -16.32 3.04 -36.23
CA HIS A 12 -15.23 2.27 -36.84
C HIS A 12 -15.51 2.08 -38.34
N PRO A 13 -15.23 3.11 -39.18
CA PRO A 13 -15.57 3.10 -40.60
C PRO A 13 -14.76 2.11 -41.44
N ASP A 14 -13.61 1.67 -40.94
CA ASP A 14 -12.75 0.68 -41.59
C ASP A 14 -11.97 -0.17 -40.56
N LEU A 15 -11.34 -1.25 -41.04
CA LEU A 15 -10.61 -2.18 -40.19
C LEU A 15 -9.39 -1.53 -39.50
N LYS A 16 -8.69 -0.60 -40.17
CA LYS A 16 -7.52 0.08 -39.60
C LYS A 16 -7.88 0.99 -38.44
N SER A 17 -9.04 1.65 -38.53
CA SER A 17 -9.58 2.47 -37.45
C SER A 17 -9.90 1.61 -36.22
N PHE A 18 -10.42 0.39 -36.43
CA PHE A 18 -10.68 -0.56 -35.37
C PHE A 18 -9.38 -1.14 -34.78
N GLU A 19 -8.41 -1.52 -35.61
CA GLU A 19 -7.09 -1.97 -35.17
C GLU A 19 -6.37 -0.91 -34.33
N SER A 20 -6.45 0.36 -34.74
CA SER A 20 -5.89 1.48 -33.98
C SER A 20 -6.57 1.64 -32.62
N PHE A 21 -7.89 1.46 -32.56
CA PHE A 21 -8.64 1.44 -31.31
C PHE A 21 -8.22 0.28 -30.39
N ILE A 22 -8.06 -0.93 -30.94
CA ILE A 22 -7.58 -2.09 -30.17
C ILE A 22 -6.15 -1.88 -29.70
N GLN A 23 -5.27 -1.31 -30.53
CA GLN A 23 -3.90 -0.99 -30.15
C GLN A 23 -3.86 0.00 -28.97
N GLN A 24 -4.68 1.05 -28.99
CA GLN A 24 -4.81 1.99 -27.86
C GLN A 24 -5.32 1.30 -26.60
N LEU A 25 -6.25 0.35 -26.72
CA LEU A 25 -6.70 -0.47 -25.58
C LEU A 25 -5.60 -1.38 -25.05
N LEU A 26 -4.84 -2.05 -25.92
CA LEU A 26 -3.72 -2.89 -25.51
C LEU A 26 -2.65 -2.08 -24.76
N GLU A 27 -2.36 -0.87 -25.22
CA GLU A 27 -1.49 0.09 -24.52
C GLU A 27 -2.06 0.49 -23.16
N LEU A 28 -3.34 0.82 -23.10
CA LEU A 28 -4.02 1.18 -21.85
C LEU A 28 -3.95 0.04 -20.82
N HIS A 29 -4.09 -1.21 -21.27
CA HIS A 29 -4.08 -2.41 -20.43
C HIS A 29 -2.67 -3.02 -20.21
N GLN A 30 -1.61 -2.42 -20.76
CA GLN A 30 -0.24 -2.96 -20.72
C GLN A 30 -0.17 -4.42 -21.21
N LEU A 31 -0.83 -4.67 -22.34
CA LEU A 31 -0.86 -5.95 -23.04
C LEU A 31 -0.12 -5.92 -24.38
N VAL A 32 0.51 -4.79 -24.70
CA VAL A 32 1.38 -4.65 -25.87
C VAL A 32 2.51 -5.67 -25.76
N GLY A 33 2.61 -6.57 -26.74
CA GLY A 33 3.56 -7.68 -26.78
C GLY A 33 3.00 -9.03 -26.30
N THR A 34 1.86 -9.05 -25.59
CA THR A 34 1.12 -10.29 -25.31
C THR A 34 0.14 -10.60 -26.42
N TYR A 35 -0.52 -9.57 -26.95
CA TYR A 35 -1.45 -9.67 -28.06
C TYR A 35 -1.10 -8.63 -29.12
N ASN A 36 -1.24 -9.00 -30.39
CA ASN A 36 -1.41 -8.03 -31.46
C ASN A 36 -2.90 -7.79 -31.71
N PRO A 37 -3.31 -6.64 -32.27
CA PRO A 37 -4.70 -6.36 -32.62
C PRO A 37 -5.34 -7.48 -33.46
N GLU A 38 -4.59 -8.03 -34.42
CA GLU A 38 -5.03 -9.12 -35.29
C GLU A 38 -5.33 -10.42 -34.50
N ASP A 39 -4.47 -10.78 -33.55
CA ASP A 39 -4.64 -11.97 -32.71
C ASP A 39 -5.91 -11.84 -31.85
N LEU A 40 -6.12 -10.66 -31.26
CA LEU A 40 -7.29 -10.40 -30.43
C LEU A 40 -8.59 -10.45 -31.25
N ILE A 41 -8.57 -9.88 -32.45
CA ILE A 41 -9.69 -9.96 -33.41
C ILE A 41 -9.97 -11.41 -33.79
N ALA A 42 -8.92 -12.19 -34.09
CA ALA A 42 -9.08 -13.60 -34.43
C ALA A 42 -9.72 -14.40 -33.28
N ILE A 43 -9.23 -14.22 -32.04
CA ILE A 43 -9.79 -14.86 -30.84
C ILE A 43 -11.26 -14.46 -30.64
N ALA A 44 -11.58 -13.18 -30.79
CA ALA A 44 -12.94 -12.67 -30.67
C ALA A 44 -13.87 -13.29 -31.73
N CYS A 45 -13.45 -13.32 -33.00
CA CYS A 45 -14.19 -13.93 -34.10
C CYS A 45 -14.40 -15.45 -33.91
N HIS A 46 -13.40 -16.17 -33.39
CA HIS A 46 -13.52 -17.61 -33.11
C HIS A 46 -14.43 -17.92 -31.92
N SER A 47 -14.65 -16.96 -31.03
CA SER A 47 -15.59 -17.08 -29.90
C SER A 47 -17.05 -16.85 -30.28
N SER A 48 -17.35 -16.52 -31.54
CA SER A 48 -18.72 -16.34 -32.03
C SER A 48 -19.44 -17.69 -32.10
N GLU A 49 -20.17 -18.04 -31.04
CA GLU A 49 -21.21 -19.08 -31.09
C GLU A 49 -22.38 -18.58 -31.95
N ASN A 50 -22.26 -18.62 -33.27
CA ASN A 50 -23.39 -18.42 -34.16
C ASN A 50 -23.38 -19.47 -35.27
N PRO A 51 -24.04 -20.63 -35.07
CA PRO A 51 -24.06 -21.74 -36.02
C PRO A 51 -25.16 -21.60 -37.09
N SER A 52 -25.63 -20.39 -37.40
CA SER A 52 -26.51 -20.16 -38.56
C SER A 52 -25.68 -20.11 -39.86
N ALA A 53 -24.87 -21.14 -40.07
CA ALA A 53 -24.15 -21.37 -41.30
C ALA A 53 -25.13 -21.92 -42.34
N SER A 54 -25.75 -21.02 -43.08
CA SER A 54 -26.28 -21.33 -44.40
C SER A 54 -25.48 -20.50 -45.40
N ASN A 55 -24.41 -21.11 -45.91
CA ASN A 55 -23.47 -20.63 -46.92
C ASN A 55 -22.44 -19.56 -46.49
N SER A 56 -21.36 -20.08 -45.90
CA SER A 56 -19.93 -19.68 -46.01
C SER A 56 -19.45 -18.27 -45.64
N VAL A 57 -20.31 -17.29 -45.37
CA VAL A 57 -19.87 -15.94 -44.94
C VAL A 57 -20.50 -15.56 -43.61
N ILE A 58 -19.67 -15.49 -42.56
CA ILE A 58 -20.10 -15.03 -41.23
C ILE A 58 -20.00 -13.52 -41.22
N THR A 59 -21.13 -12.85 -40.94
CA THR A 59 -21.18 -11.38 -40.86
C THR A 59 -20.99 -10.94 -39.41
N ILE A 60 -19.97 -10.12 -39.14
CA ILE A 60 -19.62 -9.66 -37.79
C ILE A 60 -19.82 -8.14 -37.71
N GLN A 61 -20.61 -7.69 -36.73
CA GLN A 61 -20.82 -6.27 -36.43
C GLN A 61 -19.63 -5.71 -35.62
N MET A 62 -19.16 -4.51 -35.94
CA MET A 62 -18.05 -3.87 -35.20
C MET A 62 -18.37 -3.62 -33.73
N SER A 63 -19.60 -3.22 -33.40
CA SER A 63 -20.06 -3.05 -32.02
C SER A 63 -20.00 -4.35 -31.20
N TRP A 64 -20.33 -5.49 -31.81
CA TRP A 64 -20.19 -6.80 -31.18
C TRP A 64 -18.72 -7.16 -30.97
N LEU A 65 -17.90 -6.96 -32.01
CA LEU A 65 -16.46 -7.26 -31.96
C LEU A 65 -15.74 -6.42 -30.90
N LYS A 66 -16.07 -5.13 -30.80
CA LYS A 66 -15.62 -4.20 -29.76
C LYS A 66 -15.96 -4.73 -28.37
N THR A 67 -17.22 -5.10 -28.15
CA THR A 67 -17.68 -5.65 -26.87
C THR A 67 -16.89 -6.91 -26.52
N ARG A 68 -16.71 -7.80 -27.49
CA ARG A 68 -16.00 -9.06 -27.25
C ARG A 68 -14.52 -8.87 -26.96
N CYS A 69 -13.85 -7.97 -27.67
CA CYS A 69 -12.46 -7.60 -27.37
C CYS A 69 -12.32 -7.01 -25.96
N LEU A 70 -13.25 -6.14 -25.53
CA LEU A 70 -13.25 -5.58 -24.17
C LEU A 70 -13.41 -6.67 -23.10
N GLU A 71 -14.32 -7.63 -23.32
CA GLU A 71 -14.49 -8.77 -22.41
C GLU A 71 -13.19 -9.58 -22.25
N ILE A 72 -12.52 -9.90 -23.37
CA ILE A 72 -11.24 -10.62 -23.35
C ILE A 72 -10.18 -9.84 -22.56
N LEU A 73 -10.08 -8.52 -22.77
CA LEU A 73 -9.13 -7.67 -22.06
C LEU A 73 -9.44 -7.55 -20.57
N GLN A 74 -10.73 -7.50 -20.19
CA GLN A 74 -11.15 -7.52 -18.79
C GLN A 74 -10.79 -8.84 -18.12
N HIS A 75 -11.02 -9.97 -18.79
CA HIS A 75 -10.62 -11.28 -18.29
C HIS A 75 -9.11 -11.39 -18.08
N GLU A 76 -8.31 -10.87 -19.01
CA GLU A 76 -6.85 -10.91 -18.87
C GLU A 76 -6.35 -9.97 -17.76
N ASN A 77 -6.93 -8.78 -17.63
CA ASN A 77 -6.65 -7.87 -16.51
C ASN A 77 -7.01 -8.51 -15.17
N ARG A 78 -8.16 -9.21 -15.09
CA ARG A 78 -8.56 -9.98 -13.91
C ARG A 78 -7.57 -11.09 -13.60
N ARG A 79 -7.17 -11.86 -14.60
CA ARG A 79 -6.20 -12.96 -14.45
C ARG A 79 -4.86 -12.45 -13.92
N LYS A 80 -4.31 -11.36 -14.47
CA LYS A 80 -3.08 -10.74 -13.96
C LYS A 80 -3.22 -10.30 -12.51
N PHE A 81 -4.37 -9.74 -12.15
CA PHE A 81 -4.67 -9.33 -10.78
C PHE A 81 -4.70 -10.54 -9.83
N ASP A 82 -5.44 -11.60 -10.19
CA ASP A 82 -5.57 -12.82 -9.40
C ASP A 82 -4.21 -13.51 -9.18
N ILE A 83 -3.40 -13.66 -10.24
CA ILE A 83 -2.04 -14.24 -10.15
C ILE A 83 -1.17 -13.43 -9.19
N THR A 84 -1.27 -12.09 -9.24
CA THR A 84 -0.47 -11.24 -8.34
C THR A 84 -0.91 -11.42 -6.89
N VAL A 85 -2.22 -11.52 -6.64
CA VAL A 85 -2.77 -11.73 -5.30
C VAL A 85 -2.40 -13.11 -4.77
N GLU A 86 -2.51 -14.16 -5.60
CA GLU A 86 -2.11 -15.53 -5.25
C GLU A 86 -0.62 -15.60 -4.89
N ALA A 87 0.24 -14.91 -5.66
CA ALA A 87 1.67 -14.83 -5.40
C ALA A 87 2.02 -14.13 -4.07
N LEU A 88 1.09 -13.38 -3.45
CA LEU A 88 1.27 -12.84 -2.11
C LEU A 88 1.13 -13.89 -1.01
N PHE A 89 0.47 -15.02 -1.27
CA PHE A 89 0.31 -16.08 -0.27
C PHE A 89 1.47 -17.09 -0.29
N SER A 90 2.36 -17.01 -1.27
CA SER A 90 3.55 -17.85 -1.39
C SER A 90 4.67 -17.35 -0.48
N MET A 91 5.15 -18.19 0.44
CA MET A 91 6.23 -17.84 1.40
C MET A 91 7.58 -17.58 0.71
N GLU A 92 7.77 -18.12 -0.49
CA GLU A 92 9.00 -18.00 -1.29
C GLU A 92 9.11 -16.66 -2.03
N ASN A 93 8.06 -15.84 -2.01
CA ASN A 93 8.05 -14.55 -2.70
C ASN A 93 8.55 -13.42 -1.77
N PRO A 94 9.71 -12.78 -2.05
CA PRO A 94 10.19 -11.66 -1.23
C PRO A 94 9.26 -10.46 -1.26
N ASP A 95 8.54 -10.23 -2.37
CA ASP A 95 7.55 -9.17 -2.46
C ASP A 95 6.37 -9.41 -1.51
N ALA A 96 5.98 -10.68 -1.31
CA ALA A 96 4.96 -11.04 -0.34
C ALA A 96 5.38 -10.61 1.06
N GLN A 97 6.56 -10.99 1.53
CA GLN A 97 7.03 -10.65 2.89
C GLN A 97 7.02 -9.14 3.13
N SER A 98 7.52 -8.36 2.16
CA SER A 98 7.51 -6.90 2.23
C SER A 98 6.09 -6.32 2.28
N PHE A 99 5.17 -6.91 1.51
CA PHE A 99 3.78 -6.53 1.46
C PHE A 99 3.06 -6.81 2.79
N TRP A 100 3.17 -8.04 3.32
CA TRP A 100 2.58 -8.44 4.60
C TRP A 100 3.09 -7.55 5.74
N SER A 101 4.41 -7.32 5.79
CA SER A 101 5.02 -6.45 6.80
C SER A 101 4.51 -5.00 6.72
N GLY A 102 4.29 -4.49 5.50
CA GLY A 102 3.72 -3.17 5.28
C GLY A 102 2.29 -3.05 5.81
N VAL A 103 1.43 -4.03 5.53
CA VAL A 103 0.05 -4.03 6.02
C VAL A 103 -0.02 -4.25 7.54
N SER A 104 0.78 -5.17 8.10
CA SER A 104 0.90 -5.35 9.55
C SER A 104 1.30 -4.06 10.26
N ARG A 105 2.26 -3.32 9.69
CA ARG A 105 2.67 -2.02 10.24
C ARG A 105 1.52 -1.03 10.24
N HIS A 106 0.69 -0.98 9.19
CA HIS A 106 -0.48 -0.12 9.17
C HIS A 106 -1.50 -0.54 10.22
N LEU A 107 -1.80 -1.83 10.35
CA LEU A 107 -2.69 -2.31 11.42
C LEU A 107 -2.20 -1.88 12.81
N TYR A 108 -0.91 -2.03 13.09
CA TYR A 108 -0.32 -1.57 14.34
C TYR A 108 -0.43 -0.04 14.52
N GLN A 109 -0.08 0.75 13.49
CA GLN A 109 -0.16 2.22 13.53
C GLN A 109 -1.57 2.73 13.82
N PHE A 110 -2.59 2.08 13.27
CA PHE A 110 -4.00 2.41 13.48
C PHE A 110 -4.62 1.72 14.70
N ARG A 111 -3.84 0.97 15.49
CA ARG A 111 -4.28 0.20 16.66
C ARG A 111 -5.38 -0.81 16.34
N LEU A 112 -5.24 -1.49 15.21
CA LEU A 112 -6.16 -2.49 14.68
C LEU A 112 -5.60 -3.91 14.72
N SER A 113 -4.35 -4.09 15.14
CA SER A 113 -3.64 -5.39 15.11
C SER A 113 -4.23 -6.46 16.04
N GLY A 114 -5.04 -6.10 17.03
CA GLY A 114 -5.78 -7.04 17.89
C GLY A 114 -7.20 -7.35 17.40
N THR A 115 -7.67 -6.65 16.37
CA THR A 115 -9.06 -6.76 15.87
C THR A 115 -9.10 -7.36 14.47
N TYR A 116 -8.12 -7.03 13.63
CA TYR A 116 -8.04 -7.47 12.25
C TYR A 116 -6.67 -8.08 11.97
N GLU A 117 -6.67 -9.15 11.18
CA GLU A 117 -5.47 -9.72 10.61
C GLU A 117 -5.15 -9.08 9.26
N VAL A 118 -3.89 -9.22 8.81
CA VAL A 118 -3.51 -8.77 7.46
C VAL A 118 -4.36 -9.45 6.38
N LYS A 119 -4.74 -10.71 6.59
CA LYS A 119 -5.58 -11.46 5.64
C LYS A 119 -6.93 -10.78 5.41
N ASP A 120 -7.56 -10.25 6.47
CA ASP A 120 -8.84 -9.56 6.38
C ASP A 120 -8.73 -8.32 5.49
N ILE A 121 -7.63 -7.56 5.67
CA ILE A 121 -7.34 -6.38 4.86
C ILE A 121 -7.11 -6.74 3.38
N VAL A 122 -6.39 -7.83 3.13
CA VAL A 122 -6.13 -8.31 1.76
C VAL A 122 -7.41 -8.79 1.09
N VAL A 123 -8.29 -9.51 1.79
CA VAL A 123 -9.58 -9.97 1.26
C VAL A 123 -10.47 -8.79 0.89
N GLU A 124 -10.54 -7.76 1.73
CA GLU A 124 -11.32 -6.56 1.42
C GLU A 124 -10.74 -5.79 0.22
N ALA A 125 -9.42 -5.59 0.19
CA ALA A 125 -8.75 -4.95 -0.93
C ALA A 125 -8.93 -5.75 -2.24
N TYR A 126 -8.91 -7.08 -2.16
CA TYR A 126 -9.20 -7.97 -3.28
C TYR A 126 -10.63 -7.76 -3.78
N ALA A 127 -11.63 -7.76 -2.91
CA ALA A 127 -13.03 -7.56 -3.28
C ALA A 127 -13.25 -6.21 -3.98
N ILE A 128 -12.60 -5.14 -3.51
CA ILE A 128 -12.60 -3.82 -4.16
C ILE A 128 -12.00 -3.91 -5.57
N GLY A 129 -10.86 -4.59 -5.72
CA GLY A 129 -10.18 -4.73 -7.01
C GLY A 129 -11.02 -5.51 -8.02
N VAL A 130 -11.61 -6.63 -7.59
CA VAL A 130 -12.54 -7.43 -8.38
C VAL A 130 -13.72 -6.59 -8.88
N LYS A 131 -14.33 -5.82 -7.98
CA LYS A 131 -15.45 -4.94 -8.32
C LYS A 131 -15.04 -3.86 -9.33
N GLN A 132 -13.88 -3.25 -9.15
CA GLN A 132 -13.36 -2.25 -10.07
C GLN A 132 -13.12 -2.82 -11.47
N ILE A 133 -12.55 -4.03 -11.57
CA ILE A 133 -12.32 -4.70 -12.86
C ILE A 133 -13.64 -5.07 -13.54
N ALA A 134 -14.61 -5.59 -12.79
CA ALA A 134 -15.94 -5.92 -13.30
C ALA A 134 -16.70 -4.70 -13.85
N GLN A 135 -16.39 -3.50 -13.35
CA GLN A 135 -16.93 -2.23 -13.84
C GLN A 135 -16.16 -1.68 -15.05
N GLY A 136 -15.22 -2.43 -15.62
CA GLY A 136 -14.38 -2.01 -16.74
C GLY A 136 -13.14 -1.22 -16.33
N GLY A 137 -12.84 -1.11 -15.03
CA GLY A 137 -11.63 -0.47 -14.55
C GLY A 137 -10.37 -1.30 -14.84
N VAL A 138 -9.25 -0.61 -15.04
CA VAL A 138 -7.94 -1.23 -15.34
C VAL A 138 -7.00 -1.08 -14.16
N ILE A 139 -6.39 -2.19 -13.71
CA ILE A 139 -5.39 -2.18 -12.63
C ILE A 139 -4.03 -2.50 -13.24
N LYS A 140 -3.29 -1.45 -13.63
CA LYS A 140 -2.02 -1.57 -14.38
C LYS A 140 -0.91 -2.26 -13.58
N ASN A 141 -0.77 -1.90 -12.30
CA ASN A 141 0.21 -2.49 -11.39
C ASN A 141 -0.53 -3.05 -10.16
N PRO A 142 -0.95 -4.34 -10.21
CA PRO A 142 -1.74 -4.95 -9.14
C PRO A 142 -1.09 -4.83 -7.75
N LEU A 143 0.21 -5.09 -7.65
CA LEU A 143 0.91 -5.06 -6.36
C LEU A 143 0.95 -3.65 -5.74
N ALA A 144 1.31 -2.63 -6.53
CA ALA A 144 1.32 -1.24 -6.05
C ALA A 144 -0.09 -0.75 -5.71
N TRP A 145 -1.08 -1.11 -6.54
CA TRP A 145 -2.48 -0.78 -6.31
C TRP A 145 -3.01 -1.44 -5.03
N LEU A 146 -2.66 -2.71 -4.78
CA LEU A 146 -3.03 -3.44 -3.55
C LEU A 146 -2.44 -2.79 -2.31
N ARG A 147 -1.17 -2.38 -2.33
CA ARG A 147 -0.54 -1.67 -1.20
C ARG A 147 -1.32 -0.40 -0.83
N GLY A 148 -1.65 0.42 -1.84
CA GLY A 148 -2.44 1.64 -1.64
C GLY A 148 -3.86 1.36 -1.15
N THR A 149 -4.50 0.32 -1.70
CA THR A 149 -5.88 -0.06 -1.32
C THR A 149 -5.93 -0.62 0.09
N CYS A 150 -4.99 -1.49 0.48
CA CYS A 150 -4.89 -2.01 1.85
C CYS A 150 -4.73 -0.88 2.87
N PHE A 151 -3.88 0.12 2.60
CA PHE A 151 -3.77 1.30 3.46
C PHE A 151 -5.11 2.05 3.61
N ASN A 152 -5.85 2.24 2.52
CA ASN A 152 -7.16 2.88 2.57
C ASN A 152 -8.18 2.05 3.36
N VAL A 153 -8.20 0.73 3.18
CA VAL A 153 -9.05 -0.19 3.95
C VAL A 153 -8.75 -0.09 5.44
N VAL A 154 -7.49 -0.18 5.85
CA VAL A 154 -7.09 -0.03 7.26
C VAL A 154 -7.55 1.32 7.83
N ARG A 155 -7.37 2.40 7.07
CA ARG A 155 -7.82 3.74 7.49
C ARG A 155 -9.35 3.81 7.63
N ASP A 156 -10.09 3.18 6.73
CA ASP A 156 -11.55 3.17 6.77
C ASP A 156 -12.09 2.27 7.89
N PHE A 157 -11.45 1.14 8.18
CA PHE A 157 -11.74 0.30 9.35
C PHE A 157 -11.52 1.10 10.65
N ARG A 158 -10.42 1.86 10.75
CA ARG A 158 -10.22 2.75 11.91
C ARG A 158 -11.35 3.75 12.03
N ARG A 159 -11.75 4.41 10.95
CA ARG A 159 -12.85 5.39 10.96
C ARG A 159 -14.18 4.76 11.37
N GLN A 160 -14.43 3.51 10.97
CA GLN A 160 -15.62 2.77 11.37
C GLN A 160 -15.56 2.42 12.86
N GLN A 161 -14.43 1.95 13.36
CA GLN A 161 -14.22 1.69 14.78
C GLN A 161 -14.34 2.97 15.61
N ASP A 162 -13.76 4.10 15.20
CA ASP A 162 -13.93 5.39 15.89
C ASP A 162 -15.40 5.81 15.99
N ARG A 163 -16.22 5.52 14.96
CA ARG A 163 -17.67 5.80 14.99
C ARG A 163 -18.43 4.88 15.95
N LEU A 164 -17.93 3.67 16.16
CA LEU A 164 -18.52 2.66 17.05
C LEU A 164 -18.07 2.86 18.50
N GLU A 165 -16.79 3.22 18.73
CA GLU A 165 -16.18 3.52 20.03
C GLU A 165 -16.59 4.91 20.55
N HIS A 166 -16.85 5.84 19.65
CA HIS A 166 -17.45 7.14 19.97
C HIS A 166 -18.78 7.30 19.24
N PRO A 167 -19.83 6.55 19.63
CA PRO A 167 -21.19 6.97 19.31
C PRO A 167 -21.33 8.40 19.84
N LYS A 168 -21.99 9.28 19.08
CA LYS A 168 -22.39 10.60 19.60
C LYS A 168 -23.05 10.36 20.97
N LEU A 169 -22.41 10.92 22.00
CA LEU A 169 -22.65 10.75 23.44
C LEU A 169 -24.09 10.36 23.82
N ASP A 170 -24.21 9.21 24.48
CA ASP A 170 -24.79 9.08 25.82
C ASP A 170 -24.12 7.90 26.55
N GLY A 171 -23.38 8.19 27.64
CA GLY A 171 -23.17 7.33 28.80
C GLY A 171 -22.38 6.00 28.72
N GLU A 172 -21.20 6.01 29.38
CA GLU A 172 -20.61 4.92 30.19
C GLU A 172 -19.89 3.70 29.56
N GLY A 173 -18.64 3.48 30.01
CA GLY A 173 -18.22 2.16 30.53
C GLY A 173 -17.17 1.34 29.77
N LEU A 174 -15.92 1.41 30.22
CA LEU A 174 -14.70 0.63 29.88
C LEU A 174 -14.82 -0.92 29.82
N THR A 175 -13.92 -1.56 29.03
CA THR A 175 -12.93 -2.59 29.48
C THR A 175 -11.89 -2.92 28.38
N PRO A 176 -10.57 -2.98 28.68
CA PRO A 176 -9.55 -3.60 27.82
C PRO A 176 -9.15 -5.00 28.34
N GLY A 177 -8.96 -5.97 27.44
CA GLY A 177 -8.53 -7.31 27.80
C GLY A 177 -7.91 -8.06 26.62
N GLY A 178 -6.58 -8.04 26.51
CA GLY A 178 -5.84 -8.82 25.51
C GLY A 178 -4.38 -8.40 25.35
N GLU A 179 -3.66 -8.13 26.44
CA GLU A 179 -2.46 -7.28 26.42
C GLU A 179 -1.11 -7.99 26.71
N ALA A 180 -1.09 -9.20 27.29
CA ALA A 180 0.15 -9.72 27.91
C ALA A 180 1.36 -10.01 26.97
N LEU A 181 1.16 -10.57 25.77
CA LEU A 181 2.28 -10.89 24.86
C LEU A 181 2.62 -9.71 23.93
N SER A 182 1.60 -8.95 23.53
CA SER A 182 1.77 -7.74 22.73
C SER A 182 2.50 -6.66 23.53
N ASP A 183 2.22 -6.52 24.82
CA ASP A 183 2.87 -5.53 25.67
C ASP A 183 4.35 -5.83 25.87
N LEU A 184 4.74 -7.10 25.91
CA LEU A 184 6.13 -7.52 26.09
C LEU A 184 6.96 -7.19 24.83
N ILE A 185 6.44 -7.49 23.64
CA ILE A 185 7.05 -7.11 22.36
C ILE A 185 7.11 -5.59 22.21
N ILE A 186 6.05 -4.87 22.61
CA ILE A 186 6.02 -3.40 22.60
C ILE A 186 7.05 -2.82 23.58
N ALA A 187 7.20 -3.42 24.76
CA ALA A 187 8.18 -2.97 25.76
C ALA A 187 9.62 -3.16 25.25
N GLU A 188 9.90 -4.28 24.60
CA GLU A 188 11.18 -4.59 23.99
C GLU A 188 11.51 -3.62 22.84
N ASP A 189 10.58 -3.43 21.90
CA ASP A 189 10.73 -2.48 20.81
C ASP A 189 10.88 -1.04 21.30
N ARG A 190 10.18 -0.65 22.38
CA ARG A 190 10.36 0.64 23.03
C ARG A 190 11.75 0.79 23.63
N LYS A 191 12.31 -0.27 24.23
CA LYS A 191 13.68 -0.26 24.79
C LYS A 191 14.71 -0.09 23.68
N ALA A 192 14.62 -0.89 22.61
CA ALA A 192 15.49 -0.78 21.45
C ALA A 192 15.40 0.61 20.79
N LEU A 193 14.18 1.15 20.63
CA LEU A 193 13.98 2.48 20.06
C LEU A 193 14.57 3.58 20.95
N ARG A 194 14.41 3.50 22.27
CA ARG A 194 15.05 4.46 23.20
C ARG A 194 16.57 4.41 23.10
N LEU A 195 17.16 3.22 23.03
CA LEU A 195 18.61 3.05 22.88
C LEU A 195 19.09 3.64 21.54
N ALA A 196 18.39 3.34 20.45
CA ALA A 196 18.69 3.88 19.13
C ALA A 196 18.58 5.41 19.09
N PHE A 197 17.55 5.97 19.75
CA PHE A 197 17.36 7.41 19.82
C PHE A 197 18.46 8.13 20.63
N LYS A 198 19.03 7.47 21.64
CA LYS A 198 20.19 7.98 22.39
C LYS A 198 21.46 8.06 21.54
N GLN A 199 21.61 7.20 20.53
CA GLN A 199 22.77 7.20 19.63
C GLN A 199 22.76 8.33 18.60
N LEU A 200 21.60 8.93 18.34
CA LEU A 200 21.50 10.12 17.49
C LEU A 200 22.22 11.31 18.13
N THR A 201 22.67 12.26 17.31
CA THR A 201 23.14 13.55 17.83
C THR A 201 21.96 14.36 18.39
N GLU A 202 22.27 15.34 19.24
CA GLU A 202 21.22 16.20 19.80
C GLU A 202 20.46 16.96 18.71
N GLU A 203 21.18 17.45 17.69
CA GLU A 203 20.57 18.10 16.52
C GLU A 203 19.59 17.18 15.79
N GLU A 204 19.99 15.91 15.56
CA GLU A 204 19.14 14.93 14.88
C GLU A 204 17.89 14.61 15.69
N ARG A 205 18.03 14.43 17.00
CA ARG A 205 16.88 14.23 17.91
C ARG A 205 15.92 15.40 17.82
N GLN A 206 16.43 16.63 17.87
CA GLN A 206 15.61 17.84 17.78
C GLN A 206 14.84 17.93 16.46
N ILE A 207 15.50 17.63 15.33
CA ILE A 207 14.86 17.61 14.01
C ILE A 207 13.73 16.58 13.97
N LEU A 208 13.97 15.36 14.45
CA LEU A 208 12.96 14.31 14.46
C LEU A 208 11.80 14.62 15.40
N CYS A 209 12.07 15.13 16.61
CA CYS A 209 11.04 15.55 17.56
C CYS A 209 10.19 16.69 16.99
N ALA A 210 10.84 17.71 16.41
CA ALA A 210 10.15 18.84 15.78
C ALA A 210 9.25 18.39 14.63
N ARG A 211 9.72 17.44 13.81
CA ARG A 211 8.96 16.96 12.66
C ARG A 211 7.82 16.02 13.04
N ILE A 212 8.09 15.03 13.88
CA ILE A 212 7.20 13.89 14.14
C ILE A 212 6.26 14.19 15.32
N LEU A 213 6.80 14.71 16.43
CA LEU A 213 6.00 14.97 17.63
C LEU A 213 5.29 16.32 17.57
N LYS A 214 5.98 17.36 17.08
CA LYS A 214 5.42 18.73 17.00
C LYS A 214 4.76 19.05 15.65
N GLY A 215 4.92 18.19 14.64
CA GLY A 215 4.30 18.38 13.32
C GLY A 215 4.80 19.59 12.53
N LEU A 216 5.98 20.14 12.86
CA LEU A 216 6.48 21.37 12.24
C LEU A 216 6.84 21.16 10.77
N SER A 217 6.70 22.22 9.98
CA SER A 217 7.11 22.25 8.57
C SER A 217 8.64 22.26 8.45
N TRP A 218 9.19 21.78 7.33
CA TRP A 218 10.65 21.82 7.10
C TRP A 218 11.23 23.22 7.07
N GLN A 219 10.42 24.22 6.71
CA GLN A 219 10.80 25.62 6.78
C GLN A 219 10.95 26.07 8.23
N ALA A 220 9.95 25.82 9.09
CA ALA A 220 10.00 26.18 10.51
C ALA A 220 11.15 25.46 11.25
N ILE A 221 11.43 24.20 10.89
CA ILE A 221 12.58 23.47 11.42
C ILE A 221 13.90 24.12 10.97
N GLY A 222 14.01 24.53 9.70
CA GLY A 222 15.19 25.24 9.20
C GLY A 222 15.41 26.59 9.87
N GLU A 223 14.35 27.35 10.14
CA GLU A 223 14.41 28.61 10.88
C GLU A 223 14.92 28.37 12.31
N SER A 224 14.35 27.42 13.04
CA SER A 224 14.79 27.07 14.40
C SER A 224 16.24 26.58 14.47
N LEU A 225 16.69 25.77 13.50
CA LEU A 225 18.10 25.36 13.41
C LEU A 225 19.03 26.52 13.04
N SER A 226 18.55 27.47 12.23
CA SER A 226 19.33 28.65 11.85
C SER A 226 19.58 29.56 13.05
N GLU A 227 18.60 29.67 13.95
CA GLU A 227 18.72 30.40 15.21
C GLU A 227 19.75 29.77 16.14
N SER A 228 19.79 28.43 16.22
CA SER A 228 20.76 27.73 17.07
C SER A 228 22.18 27.67 16.49
N GLU A 229 22.33 27.53 15.17
CA GLU A 229 23.65 27.37 14.51
C GLU A 229 24.24 28.71 14.02
N GLY A 230 23.45 29.77 13.95
CA GLY A 230 23.86 31.07 13.39
C GLY A 230 24.06 31.05 11.87
N VAL A 231 23.69 29.96 11.20
CA VAL A 231 23.81 29.78 9.74
C VAL A 231 22.42 29.61 9.14
N ARG A 232 22.12 30.33 8.06
CA ARG A 232 20.82 30.21 7.38
C ARG A 232 20.67 28.85 6.71
N ILE A 233 19.79 28.01 7.25
CA ILE A 233 19.42 26.69 6.73
C ILE A 233 18.10 26.82 5.98
N ASN A 234 18.08 26.38 4.72
CA ASN A 234 16.84 26.34 3.94
C ASN A 234 16.07 25.03 4.17
N ALA A 235 14.78 25.02 3.79
CA ALA A 235 13.89 23.88 4.01
C ALA A 235 14.39 22.56 3.37
N ASN A 236 15.09 22.63 2.23
CA ASN A 236 15.64 21.44 1.58
C ASN A 236 16.80 20.85 2.37
N ALA A 237 17.67 21.68 2.93
CA ALA A 237 18.74 21.24 3.82
C ALA A 237 18.18 20.61 5.09
N SER A 238 17.16 21.21 5.72
CA SER A 238 16.46 20.65 6.89
C SER A 238 15.83 19.29 6.58
N ARG A 239 15.17 19.16 5.42
CA ARG A 239 14.61 17.89 4.96
C ARG A 239 15.68 16.83 4.77
N GLN A 240 16.81 17.17 4.13
CA GLN A 240 17.90 16.23 3.90
C GLN A 240 18.55 15.78 5.21
N ARG A 241 18.74 16.70 6.16
CA ARG A 241 19.23 16.38 7.51
C ARG A 241 18.25 15.47 8.25
N GLY A 242 16.95 15.78 8.21
CA GLY A 242 15.90 14.92 8.79
C GLY A 242 15.84 13.52 8.17
N PHE A 243 16.02 13.40 6.86
CA PHE A 243 16.12 12.11 6.18
C PHE A 243 17.34 11.30 6.66
N ARG A 244 18.51 11.93 6.77
CA ARG A 244 19.72 11.28 7.30
C ARG A 244 19.56 10.85 8.77
N ALA A 245 18.92 11.69 9.59
CA ALA A 245 18.60 11.37 10.98
C ALA A 245 17.68 10.15 11.10
N LEU A 246 16.64 10.06 10.26
CA LEU A 246 15.76 8.89 10.20
C LEU A 246 16.51 7.63 9.77
N GLU A 247 17.38 7.73 8.77
CA GLU A 247 18.16 6.58 8.29
C GLU A 247 19.12 6.08 9.38
N ARG A 248 19.79 6.99 10.10
CA ARG A 248 20.64 6.65 11.25
C ARG A 248 19.85 6.02 12.39
N LEU A 249 18.67 6.57 12.70
CA LEU A 249 17.79 6.00 13.73
C LEU A 249 17.39 4.58 13.38
N ARG A 250 17.08 4.32 12.11
CA ARG A 250 16.74 2.98 11.63
C ARG A 250 17.90 2.01 11.79
N GLN A 251 19.10 2.39 11.36
CA GLN A 251 20.30 1.56 11.50
C GLN A 251 20.61 1.27 12.97
N ALA A 252 20.54 2.29 13.83
CA ALA A 252 20.75 2.16 15.27
C ALA A 252 19.69 1.27 15.93
N TYR A 253 18.43 1.34 15.49
CA TYR A 253 17.34 0.49 15.99
C TYR A 253 17.51 -0.97 15.55
N GLU A 254 17.87 -1.23 14.29
CA GLU A 254 18.14 -2.59 13.81
C GLU A 254 19.32 -3.22 14.59
N ALA A 255 20.39 -2.45 14.83
CA ALA A 255 21.52 -2.91 15.65
C ALA A 255 21.15 -3.10 17.12
N ALA A 256 20.37 -2.19 17.71
CA ALA A 256 19.93 -2.32 19.09
C ALA A 256 19.04 -3.56 19.27
N ARG A 257 18.12 -3.82 18.34
CA ARG A 257 17.22 -4.98 18.37
C ARG A 257 17.98 -6.31 18.28
N GLN A 258 19.01 -6.39 17.44
CA GLN A 258 19.88 -7.58 17.37
C GLN A 258 20.67 -7.83 18.66
N ASN A 259 20.92 -6.79 19.47
CA ASN A 259 21.61 -6.91 20.75
C ASN A 259 20.66 -7.10 21.95
N VAL A 260 19.34 -7.02 21.79
CA VAL A 260 18.42 -7.30 22.90
C VAL A 260 18.36 -8.80 23.21
N GLU A 261 18.56 -9.66 22.21
CA GLU A 261 18.65 -11.14 22.38
C GLU A 261 19.86 -11.62 23.22
N THR A 262 20.85 -10.77 23.50
CA THR A 262 22.09 -11.17 24.21
C THR A 262 22.21 -10.62 25.64
N VAL A 263 21.25 -9.84 26.12
CA VAL A 263 21.35 -9.12 27.42
C VAL A 263 20.48 -9.74 28.52
N GLU A 264 19.76 -10.84 28.24
CA GLU A 264 18.99 -11.55 29.27
C GLU A 264 19.88 -12.24 30.33
N ASP A 265 21.19 -12.36 30.12
CA ASP A 265 22.12 -12.97 31.10
C ASP A 265 22.78 -11.98 32.09
N GLU A 266 22.59 -10.65 31.96
CA GLU A 266 23.33 -9.67 32.80
C GLU A 266 22.47 -8.66 33.59
N LEU A 267 21.13 -8.71 33.50
CA LEU A 267 20.28 -7.69 34.15
C LEU A 267 19.54 -8.12 35.42
N GLU A 268 19.81 -9.30 35.97
CA GLU A 268 19.35 -9.66 37.33
C GLU A 268 20.20 -9.05 38.47
N SER A 269 21.20 -8.21 38.20
CA SER A 269 22.10 -7.68 39.25
C SER A 269 22.16 -6.15 39.40
N SER A 270 21.21 -5.38 38.88
CA SER A 270 21.20 -3.93 39.15
C SER A 270 19.79 -3.33 39.21
N GLU A 271 18.95 -3.85 40.09
CA GLU A 271 17.97 -2.99 40.77
C GLU A 271 18.73 -2.15 41.79
N ASP A 272 19.11 -0.93 41.38
CA ASP A 272 19.27 0.25 42.23
C ASP A 272 19.71 1.41 41.34
N CYS A 273 18.75 2.16 40.82
CA CYS A 273 18.95 3.53 40.35
C CYS A 273 17.62 4.28 40.51
N GLU A 274 17.47 4.86 41.70
CA GLU A 274 16.53 5.92 42.03
C GLU A 274 16.51 6.98 40.92
N LEU A 275 15.34 7.23 40.34
CA LEU A 275 15.09 8.43 39.53
C LEU A 275 14.49 9.49 40.46
N ASP A 276 15.38 10.16 41.19
CA ASP A 276 15.10 11.44 41.83
C ASP A 276 14.82 12.52 40.76
N ASP A 277 13.83 13.36 41.09
CA ASP A 277 13.64 14.75 40.68
C ASP A 277 13.93 15.15 39.24
N PHE A 278 12.88 15.14 38.41
CA PHE A 278 12.78 16.08 37.30
C PHE A 278 11.89 17.25 37.73
N ASP A 279 12.53 18.27 38.31
CA ASP A 279 11.93 19.56 38.66
C ASP A 279 11.26 20.19 37.43
N LEU A 280 9.93 20.32 37.49
CA LEU A 280 9.16 21.18 36.61
C LEU A 280 9.25 22.61 37.15
N GLU A 281 10.36 23.29 36.86
CA GLU A 281 10.40 24.74 36.97
C GLU A 281 9.41 25.35 35.96
N LYS A 282 8.34 25.92 36.52
CA LYS A 282 7.51 26.93 35.87
C LYS A 282 8.33 28.22 35.76
N GLY A 283 8.73 28.59 34.55
CA GLY A 283 8.82 29.99 34.12
C GLY A 283 7.80 30.17 33.00
N GLY A 284 6.92 31.16 32.97
CA GLY A 284 7.09 32.57 33.34
C GLY A 284 6.49 33.36 32.16
#